data_AF-A0A0D3CQ87-F1
#
_entry.id   AF-A0A0D3CQ87-F1
#
_cell.length_a   1.000
_cell.length_b   1.000
_cell.length_c   1.000
_cell.angle_alpha   90.00
_cell.angle_beta   90.00
_cell.angle_gamma   90.00
#
_symmetry.space_group_name_H-M   'P 1'
#
loop_
_entity.id
_entity.type
_entity.pdbx_description
1 polymer ?
#
loop_
_entity_poly.entity_id
_entity_poly.type
_entity_poly.pdbx_seq_one_letter_code
_entity_poly.pdbx_strand_id
1 'polypeptide(L)'
;MLTGSGLGDESGNGKTITLSSLLNFTDGLWSCCGSETIFVFTTNNVEKLDPALLRSGRMDMHVHMSYCTFASAKILLRNYLGYEEGDISDDVLEELEGVVDKAEITPADVGEALIKNRRDKEGAARELLEDMKRSGEKREEWEVKGSEWEL
;
A
#
# COMPACT_ATOMS: atom_id res chain seq x y z
N MET A 1 47.59 13.35 41.45
CA MET A 1 47.46 12.44 40.30
C MET A 1 45.98 12.18 40.08
N LEU A 2 45.38 12.82 39.08
CA LEU A 2 44.02 12.54 38.63
C LEU A 2 44.11 12.12 37.17
N THR A 3 43.77 10.86 36.93
CA THR A 3 43.52 10.24 35.62
C THR A 3 42.18 10.72 35.09
N GLY A 4 42.02 10.81 33.76
CA GLY A 4 40.72 11.02 33.15
C GLY A 4 40.75 11.35 31.67
N SER A 5 41.07 10.34 30.86
CA SER A 5 40.95 10.28 29.40
C SER A 5 39.53 10.63 28.89
N GLY A 6 39.42 11.07 27.64
CA GLY A 6 38.13 11.13 26.95
C GLY A 6 38.19 11.80 25.59
N LEU A 7 38.57 11.03 24.57
CA LEU A 7 38.31 11.32 23.15
C LEU A 7 36.81 11.45 22.90
N GLY A 8 36.40 12.40 22.06
CA GLY A 8 35.07 12.48 21.47
C GLY A 8 34.96 13.77 20.66
N ASP A 9 34.41 13.81 19.46
CA ASP A 9 33.85 12.82 18.56
C ASP A 9 33.74 13.60 17.23
N GLU A 10 34.27 13.05 16.14
CA GLU A 10 34.05 13.60 14.80
C GLU A 10 32.62 13.29 14.37
N SER A 11 31.65 14.09 14.81
CA SER A 11 30.27 13.95 14.37
C SER A 11 30.07 14.65 13.02
N GLY A 12 30.23 13.87 11.96
CA GLY A 12 29.81 14.23 10.61
C GLY A 12 28.35 14.67 10.60
N ASN A 13 28.14 15.96 10.36
CA ASN A 13 26.86 16.65 10.34
C ASN A 13 26.00 16.22 9.13
N GLY A 14 25.59 14.95 9.09
CA GLY A 14 24.48 14.50 8.27
C GLY A 14 23.18 14.91 8.98
N LYS A 15 22.66 16.10 8.67
CA LYS A 15 21.35 16.54 9.17
C LYS A 15 20.30 15.49 8.79
N THR A 16 19.95 14.64 9.73
CA THR A 16 18.85 13.70 9.61
C THR A 16 17.59 14.54 9.50
N ILE A 17 17.04 14.65 8.29
CA ILE A 17 15.76 15.31 8.08
C ILE A 17 14.72 14.43 8.77
N THR A 18 14.20 14.91 9.89
CA THR A 18 13.09 14.24 10.56
C THR A 18 11.80 14.58 9.81
N LEU A 19 10.88 13.61 9.77
CA LEU A 19 9.53 13.79 9.26
C LEU A 19 8.85 15.04 9.89
N SER A 20 9.05 15.23 11.20
CA SER A 20 8.60 16.43 11.93
C SER A 20 9.21 17.74 11.40
N SER A 21 10.48 17.74 10.98
CA SER A 21 11.12 18.94 10.41
C SER A 21 10.56 19.30 9.04
N LEU A 22 10.30 18.29 8.20
CA LEU A 22 9.64 18.48 6.91
C LEU A 22 8.23 19.04 7.08
N LEU A 23 7.49 18.57 8.09
CA LEU A 23 6.10 18.95 8.31
C LEU A 23 5.95 20.33 8.96
N ASN A 24 6.87 20.70 9.86
CA ASN A 24 6.96 22.07 10.36
C ASN A 24 7.30 23.07 9.24
N PHE A 25 8.06 22.66 8.23
CA PHE A 25 8.32 23.49 7.05
C PHE A 25 7.07 23.63 6.17
N THR A 26 6.30 22.55 5.97
CA THR A 26 5.04 22.63 5.21
C THR A 26 3.98 23.47 5.92
N ASP A 27 3.93 23.47 7.26
CA ASP A 27 3.07 24.37 8.04
C ASP A 27 3.34 25.85 7.71
N GLY A 28 4.62 26.23 7.52
CA GLY A 28 5.01 27.58 7.11
C GLY A 28 4.45 27.94 5.73
N LEU A 29 4.46 26.98 4.80
CA LEU A 29 3.95 27.14 3.43
C LEU A 29 2.42 27.26 3.39
N TRP A 30 1.70 26.55 4.26
CA TRP A 30 0.23 26.62 4.35
C TRP A 30 -0.31 28.02 4.70
N SER A 31 0.50 28.84 5.38
CA SER A 31 0.10 30.19 5.82
C SER A 31 0.36 31.31 4.80
N CYS A 32 1.17 31.07 3.76
CA CYS A 32 1.71 32.13 2.90
C CYS A 32 1.00 32.32 1.55
N CYS A 33 0.01 31.50 1.21
CA CYS A 33 -0.53 31.45 -0.15
C CYS A 33 -1.99 31.92 -0.22
N GLY A 34 -2.22 33.09 -0.84
CA GLY A 34 -3.54 33.53 -1.32
C GLY A 34 -4.02 32.78 -2.56
N SER A 35 -3.62 31.51 -2.72
CA SER A 35 -3.94 30.64 -3.84
C SER A 35 -4.46 29.30 -3.30
N GLU A 36 -5.54 28.82 -3.89
CA GLU A 36 -6.19 27.55 -3.56
C GLU A 36 -5.26 26.37 -3.93
N THR A 37 -4.34 26.00 -3.02
CA THR A 37 -3.36 24.93 -3.24
C THR A 37 -3.80 23.65 -2.52
N ILE A 38 -3.86 22.53 -3.26
CA ILE A 38 -4.09 21.19 -2.69
C ILE A 38 -2.76 20.50 -2.45
N PHE A 39 -2.54 20.01 -1.23
CA PHE A 39 -1.39 19.19 -0.88
C PHE A 39 -1.80 17.72 -0.76
N VAL A 40 -1.09 16.83 -1.45
CA VAL A 40 -1.31 15.38 -1.37
C VAL A 40 -0.09 14.72 -0.75
N PHE A 41 -0.32 13.98 0.33
CA PHE A 41 0.70 13.19 1.03
C PHE A 41 0.36 11.71 0.91
N THR A 42 1.37 10.86 0.86
CA THR A 42 1.23 9.40 0.87
C THR A 42 2.13 8.82 1.95
N THR A 43 1.64 7.81 2.68
CA THR A 43 2.41 7.09 3.68
C THR A 43 1.91 5.66 3.77
N ASN A 44 2.84 4.72 3.98
CA ASN A 44 2.51 3.34 4.32
C ASN A 44 2.37 3.13 5.84
N ASN A 45 2.75 4.12 6.65
CA ASN A 45 2.83 4.03 8.11
C ASN A 45 2.20 5.30 8.72
N VAL A 46 0.86 5.36 8.75
CA VAL A 46 0.13 6.52 9.25
C VAL A 46 0.27 6.69 10.77
N GLU A 47 0.47 5.60 11.50
CA GLU A 47 0.66 5.53 12.95
C GLU A 47 1.98 6.15 13.43
N LYS A 48 2.95 6.30 12.53
CA LYS A 48 4.24 6.97 12.82
C LYS A 48 4.17 8.49 12.60
N LEU A 49 3.07 9.01 12.05
CA LEU A 49 2.88 10.44 11.89
C LEU A 49 2.51 11.07 13.23
N ASP A 50 2.94 12.31 13.45
CA ASP A 50 2.52 13.10 14.60
C ASP A 50 0.99 13.35 14.51
N PRO A 51 0.19 12.97 15.53
CA PRO A 51 -1.26 13.18 15.54
C PRO A 51 -1.66 14.65 15.32
N ALA A 52 -0.81 15.61 15.66
CA ALA A 52 -1.06 17.03 15.43
C ALA A 52 -1.12 17.39 13.94
N LEU A 53 -0.66 16.53 13.02
CA LEU A 53 -0.71 16.76 11.58
C LEU A 53 -2.00 16.28 10.94
N LEU A 54 -2.64 15.26 11.54
CA LEU A 54 -3.90 14.66 11.11
C LEU A 54 -5.13 15.49 11.54
N ARG A 55 -4.90 16.71 12.04
CA ARG A 55 -5.96 17.62 12.51
C ARG A 55 -6.56 18.40 11.34
N SER A 56 -7.83 18.78 11.49
CA SER A 56 -8.51 19.70 10.57
C SER A 56 -7.71 20.99 10.33
N GLY A 57 -7.64 21.42 9.06
CA GLY A 57 -6.84 22.57 8.60
C GLY A 57 -5.38 22.25 8.25
N ARG A 58 -4.98 20.98 8.39
CA ARG A 58 -3.68 20.44 7.96
C ARG A 58 -3.91 19.28 6.98
N MET A 59 -3.79 18.04 7.43
CA MET A 59 -4.25 16.85 6.73
C MET A 59 -5.66 16.55 7.23
N ASP A 60 -6.66 17.03 6.51
CA ASP A 60 -8.07 16.94 6.92
C ASP A 60 -8.87 15.90 6.12
N MET A 61 -8.38 15.50 4.94
CA MET A 61 -8.91 14.38 4.16
C MET A 61 -7.95 13.17 4.20
N HIS A 62 -8.45 12.04 4.72
CA HIS A 62 -7.69 10.78 4.77
C HIS A 62 -8.37 9.71 3.93
N VAL A 63 -7.62 9.14 2.99
CA VAL A 63 -8.07 8.04 2.13
C VAL A 63 -7.17 6.84 2.37
N HIS A 64 -7.76 5.73 2.83
CA HIS A 64 -7.05 4.46 3.01
C HIS A 64 -7.08 3.66 1.70
N MET A 65 -5.89 3.34 1.16
CA MET A 65 -5.75 2.51 -0.04
C MET A 65 -5.50 1.06 0.38
N SER A 66 -6.57 0.28 0.52
CA SER A 66 -6.51 -1.13 0.91
C SER A 66 -6.16 -2.07 -0.25
N TYR A 67 -6.02 -3.35 0.08
CA TYR A 67 -5.95 -4.45 -0.89
C TYR A 67 -7.20 -4.55 -1.77
N CYS A 68 -7.10 -5.30 -2.87
CA CYS A 68 -8.21 -5.53 -3.77
C CYS A 68 -9.32 -6.31 -3.10
N THR A 69 -10.55 -5.85 -3.30
CA THR A 69 -11.77 -6.62 -3.06
C THR A 69 -12.24 -7.23 -4.38
N PHE A 70 -13.21 -8.15 -4.33
CA PHE A 70 -13.84 -8.67 -5.54
C PHE A 70 -14.44 -7.56 -6.42
N ALA A 71 -15.06 -6.55 -5.79
CA ALA A 71 -15.61 -5.40 -6.51
C ALA A 71 -14.51 -4.60 -7.22
N SER A 72 -13.39 -4.33 -6.55
CA SER A 72 -12.22 -3.67 -7.14
C SER A 72 -11.63 -4.49 -8.29
N ALA A 73 -11.50 -5.81 -8.12
CA ALA A 73 -11.00 -6.70 -9.16
C ALA A 73 -11.88 -6.67 -10.42
N LYS A 74 -13.22 -6.67 -10.28
CA LYS A 74 -14.15 -6.51 -11.42
C LYS A 74 -13.97 -5.17 -12.13
N ILE A 75 -13.73 -4.08 -11.39
CA ILE A 75 -13.41 -2.77 -11.99
C ILE A 75 -12.12 -2.85 -12.80
N LEU A 76 -11.08 -3.51 -12.27
CA LEU A 76 -9.82 -3.69 -12.98
C LEU A 76 -9.98 -4.59 -14.22
N LEU A 77 -10.72 -5.70 -14.13
CA LEU A 77 -11.08 -6.54 -15.28
C LEU A 77 -11.73 -5.72 -16.38
N ARG A 78 -12.70 -4.86 -16.02
CA ARG A 78 -13.36 -3.97 -16.99
C ARG A 78 -12.38 -2.95 -17.58
N ASN A 79 -11.54 -2.32 -16.76
CA ASN A 79 -10.62 -1.27 -17.20
C ASN A 79 -9.48 -1.79 -18.09
N TYR A 80 -8.92 -2.96 -17.76
CA TYR A 80 -7.76 -3.51 -18.47
C TYR A 80 -8.14 -4.42 -19.65
N LEU A 81 -9.24 -5.18 -19.52
CA LEU A 81 -9.63 -6.19 -20.51
C LEU A 81 -10.89 -5.82 -21.30
N GLY A 82 -11.63 -4.79 -20.90
CA GLY A 82 -12.96 -4.53 -21.46
C GLY A 82 -13.94 -5.66 -21.14
N TYR A 83 -13.85 -6.22 -19.93
CA TYR A 83 -14.77 -7.23 -19.42
C TYR A 83 -16.23 -6.72 -19.39
N GLU A 84 -17.12 -7.54 -19.92
CA GLU A 84 -18.58 -7.48 -19.86
C GLU A 84 -19.12 -8.81 -19.31
N GLU A 85 -20.36 -8.81 -18.80
CA GLU A 85 -20.99 -10.02 -18.27
C GLU A 85 -21.04 -11.13 -19.35
N GLY A 86 -20.57 -12.32 -19.00
CA GLY A 86 -20.47 -13.48 -19.90
C GLY A 86 -19.13 -13.63 -20.64
N ASP A 87 -18.19 -12.68 -20.52
CA ASP A 87 -16.84 -12.83 -21.07
C ASP A 87 -15.97 -13.85 -20.30
N ILE A 88 -16.25 -13.99 -19.01
CA ILE A 88 -15.57 -14.89 -18.08
C ILE A 88 -16.61 -15.85 -17.52
N SER A 89 -16.25 -17.11 -17.34
CA SER A 89 -17.16 -18.11 -16.80
C SER A 89 -17.49 -17.87 -15.32
N ASP A 90 -18.74 -18.17 -14.94
CA ASP A 90 -19.24 -17.92 -13.57
C ASP A 90 -18.44 -18.69 -12.51
N ASP A 91 -17.94 -19.90 -12.83
CA ASP A 91 -17.09 -20.69 -11.94
C ASP A 91 -15.78 -19.98 -11.58
N VAL A 92 -15.12 -19.33 -12.55
CA VAL A 92 -13.89 -18.57 -12.30
C VAL A 92 -14.18 -17.32 -11.47
N LEU A 93 -15.31 -16.66 -11.70
CA LEU A 93 -15.71 -15.49 -10.94
C LEU A 93 -16.07 -15.83 -9.49
N GLU A 94 -16.80 -16.92 -9.26
CA GLU A 94 -17.11 -17.43 -7.92
C GLU A 94 -15.84 -17.82 -7.16
N GLU A 95 -14.89 -18.50 -7.82
CA GLU A 95 -13.61 -18.84 -7.20
C GLU A 95 -12.78 -17.60 -6.86
N LEU A 96 -12.72 -16.60 -7.75
CA LEU A 96 -12.04 -15.33 -7.50
C LEU A 96 -12.64 -14.62 -6.28
N GLU A 97 -13.96 -14.55 -6.18
CA GLU A 97 -14.65 -13.97 -5.02
C GLU A 97 -14.31 -14.72 -3.73
N GLY A 98 -14.19 -16.05 -3.79
CA GLY A 98 -13.85 -16.88 -2.64
C GLY A 98 -12.41 -16.73 -2.13
N VAL A 99 -11.46 -16.27 -2.96
CA VAL A 99 -10.03 -16.20 -2.59
C VAL A 99 -9.48 -14.78 -2.44
N VAL A 100 -10.09 -13.77 -3.07
CA VAL A 100 -9.52 -12.42 -3.19
C VAL A 100 -9.21 -11.77 -1.84
N ASP A 101 -10.10 -11.92 -0.86
CA ASP A 101 -9.93 -11.32 0.47
C ASP A 101 -8.78 -11.96 1.26
N LYS A 102 -8.53 -13.26 1.04
CA LYS A 102 -7.42 -13.99 1.69
C LYS A 102 -6.07 -13.74 1.02
N ALA A 103 -6.09 -13.41 -0.27
CA ALA A 103 -4.87 -13.21 -1.04
C ALA A 103 -4.14 -11.91 -0.66
N GLU A 104 -4.84 -10.92 -0.09
CA GLU A 104 -4.32 -9.57 0.21
C GLU A 104 -3.48 -9.00 -0.95
N ILE A 105 -4.01 -9.12 -2.16
CA ILE A 105 -3.32 -8.70 -3.38
C ILE A 105 -3.56 -7.20 -3.64
N THR A 106 -2.54 -6.46 -4.09
CA THR A 106 -2.71 -5.03 -4.35
C THR A 106 -3.37 -4.80 -5.72
N PRO A 107 -4.07 -3.66 -5.94
CA PRO A 107 -4.54 -3.29 -7.27
C PRO A 107 -3.45 -3.26 -8.35
N ALA A 108 -2.20 -2.98 -7.98
CA ALA A 108 -1.07 -2.99 -8.89
C ALA A 108 -0.73 -4.41 -9.36
N ASP A 109 -0.68 -5.37 -8.43
CA ASP A 109 -0.40 -6.78 -8.74
C ASP A 109 -1.50 -7.38 -9.62
N VAL A 110 -2.77 -7.07 -9.32
CA VAL A 110 -3.91 -7.46 -10.17
C VAL A 110 -3.74 -6.87 -11.57
N GLY A 111 -3.44 -5.58 -11.68
CA GLY A 111 -3.19 -4.93 -12.97
C GLY A 111 -2.07 -5.59 -13.77
N GLU A 112 -0.96 -5.96 -13.10
CA GLU A 112 0.14 -6.68 -13.74
C GLU A 112 -0.31 -8.04 -14.31
N ALA A 113 -1.02 -8.84 -13.51
CA ALA A 113 -1.55 -10.14 -13.95
C ALA A 113 -2.48 -10.00 -15.16
N LEU A 114 -3.38 -9.01 -15.15
CA LEU A 114 -4.31 -8.78 -16.26
C LEU A 114 -3.59 -8.33 -17.54
N ILE A 115 -2.52 -7.53 -17.43
CA ILE A 115 -1.77 -7.06 -18.60
C ILE A 115 -1.04 -8.22 -19.30
N LYS A 116 -0.57 -9.22 -18.56
CA LYS A 116 0.15 -10.39 -19.11
C LYS A 116 -0.68 -11.13 -20.17
N ASN A 117 -1.96 -11.37 -19.88
CA ASN A 117 -2.88 -12.09 -20.77
C ASN A 117 -3.99 -11.21 -21.35
N ARG A 118 -3.74 -9.92 -21.64
CA ARG A 118 -4.80 -8.97 -22.02
C ARG A 118 -5.66 -9.31 -23.26
N ARG A 119 -5.22 -10.28 -24.07
CA ARG A 119 -5.93 -10.73 -25.28
C ARG A 119 -6.92 -11.87 -25.03
N ASP A 120 -6.81 -12.52 -23.88
CA ASP A 120 -7.63 -13.65 -23.47
C ASP A 120 -8.21 -13.35 -22.08
N LYS A 121 -9.47 -12.94 -22.03
CA LYS A 121 -10.12 -12.47 -20.81
C LYS A 121 -10.25 -13.58 -19.77
N GLU A 122 -10.70 -14.74 -20.22
CA GLU A 122 -10.83 -15.96 -19.43
C GLU A 122 -9.45 -16.43 -18.95
N GLY A 123 -8.46 -16.49 -19.85
CA GLY A 123 -7.09 -16.87 -19.50
C GLY A 123 -6.44 -15.92 -18.48
N ALA A 124 -6.67 -14.61 -18.61
CA ALA A 124 -6.20 -13.62 -17.64
C ALA A 124 -6.86 -13.78 -16.27
N ALA A 125 -8.18 -14.04 -16.23
CA ALA A 125 -8.91 -14.27 -14.99
C ALA A 125 -8.44 -15.55 -14.26
N ARG A 126 -8.19 -16.63 -15.00
CA ARG A 126 -7.65 -17.88 -14.45
C ARG A 126 -6.22 -17.71 -13.94
N GLU A 127 -5.36 -17.01 -14.66
CA GLU A 127 -4.00 -16.75 -14.18
C GLU A 127 -4.04 -15.89 -12.91
N LEU A 128 -4.88 -14.86 -12.87
CA LEU A 128 -5.10 -14.05 -11.67
C LEU A 128 -5.58 -14.90 -10.49
N LEU A 129 -6.51 -15.82 -10.73
CA LEU A 129 -7.03 -16.74 -9.70
C LEU A 129 -5.92 -17.61 -9.11
N GLU A 130 -5.05 -18.17 -9.97
CA GLU A 130 -3.91 -18.97 -9.53
C GLU A 130 -2.88 -18.15 -8.74
N ASP A 131 -2.64 -16.90 -9.14
CA ASP A 131 -1.75 -15.98 -8.41
C ASP A 131 -2.34 -15.58 -7.05
N MET A 132 -3.66 -15.40 -6.94
CA MET A 132 -4.36 -15.16 -5.68
C MET A 132 -4.27 -16.36 -4.75
N LYS A 133 -4.52 -17.58 -5.25
CA LYS A 133 -4.40 -18.83 -4.46
C LYS A 133 -2.99 -19.00 -3.91
N ARG A 134 -1.98 -18.84 -4.76
CA ARG A 134 -0.56 -18.95 -4.37
C ARG A 134 -0.14 -17.90 -3.35
N SER A 135 -0.68 -16.68 -3.46
CA SER A 135 -0.41 -15.61 -2.49
C SER A 135 -1.04 -15.91 -1.13
N GLY A 136 -2.27 -16.44 -1.11
CA GLY A 136 -2.93 -16.89 0.12
C GLY A 136 -2.16 -18.01 0.84
N GLU A 137 -1.74 -19.05 0.12
CA GLU A 137 -0.98 -20.17 0.69
C GLU A 137 0.36 -19.75 1.30
N LYS A 138 1.12 -18.90 0.58
CA LYS A 138 2.36 -18.35 1.12
C LYS A 138 2.07 -17.56 2.39
N ARG A 139 1.01 -16.75 2.41
CA ARG A 139 0.72 -15.92 3.58
C ARG A 139 0.44 -16.77 4.82
N GLU A 140 -0.38 -17.82 4.69
CA GLU A 140 -0.66 -18.77 5.78
C GLU A 140 0.63 -19.45 6.28
N GLU A 141 1.54 -19.84 5.39
CA GLU A 141 2.83 -20.43 5.78
C GLU A 141 3.70 -19.47 6.62
N TRP A 142 3.72 -18.19 6.24
CA TRP A 142 4.49 -17.16 6.95
C TRP A 142 3.88 -16.81 8.32
N GLU A 143 2.55 -16.81 8.44
CA GLU A 143 1.86 -16.59 9.72
C GLU A 143 2.07 -17.77 10.70
N VAL A 144 2.00 -19.01 10.20
CA VAL A 144 2.28 -20.21 10.99
C VAL A 144 3.72 -20.21 11.49
N LYS A 145 4.69 -19.92 10.60
CA LYS A 145 6.10 -19.81 11.00
C LYS A 145 6.32 -18.65 11.97
N GLY A 146 5.72 -17.49 11.74
CA GLY A 146 5.82 -16.33 12.63
C GLY A 146 5.39 -16.64 14.06
N SER A 147 4.29 -17.36 14.23
CA SER A 147 3.79 -17.81 15.53
C SER A 147 4.69 -18.85 16.22
N GLU A 148 5.47 -19.63 15.45
CA GLU A 148 6.43 -20.60 15.97
C GLU A 148 7.70 -19.94 16.53
N TRP A 149 8.09 -18.77 16.02
CA TRP A 149 9.23 -17.98 16.52
C TRP A 149 8.90 -17.07 17.72
N GLU A 150 7.61 -16.91 18.05
CA GLU A 150 7.13 -16.13 19.20
C GLU A 150 6.90 -17.00 20.46
N LEU A 151 7.19 -18.30 20.39
CA LEU A 151 7.20 -19.26 21.51
C LEU A 151 8.62 -19.60 21.98
#